data_AF-A0A7J7JI96-F1
#
_entry.id   AF-A0A7J7JI96-F1
#
_cell.length_a   1.000
_cell.length_b   1.000
_cell.length_c   1.000
_cell.angle_alpha   90.00
_cell.angle_beta   90.00
_cell.angle_gamma   90.00
#
_symmetry.space_group_name_H-M   'P 1'
#
loop_
_entity.id
_entity.type
_entity.pdbx_description
1 polymer ?
#
loop_
_entity_poly.entity_id
_entity_poly.type
_entity_poly.pdbx_seq_one_letter_code
_entity_poly.pdbx_strand_id
1 'polypeptide(L)'
;MFRNLKIVDGKGSSDGFGISIISDHIKSFDLNSLPKLSVGGVNIMAPELCYATSDLLEDIFKSADTVTTSIPESAAETCALEGNVCHAECNSTCIGPASSQCFACSPETGDCSLECKNFEFEGECVETCSMTDHYINGTSCMNCHEECGGGCTGPLNTDCFFCKNYKNGNRCLPKCPNPTYANENKTCQPCNNFCSFDKELSCSGPEPFITSDGCDSCALIEIEDKKKIFPKCLNSSNSCPPGFLSYSQKLIIADFVNESVDLAAVDQACMKCEVQCAACIGKPRYCTKCSSIAYSVTKQNGADGDCTLICDPTKYFIDETSRNCHECSDQCRGGCTGKTDKDCISCSVNKLVLNATENLFQCVTICPPTHNYTIYDKDGPKCVNYKSYMASKLGANKTAPPLPVRVDIIIGSVFAALVVFAVTAVIMAYYCRQKKKHIEKAKELELQLFGTGNAEPVMPTDAEPDLARLRLVKESELKRGDIIGSGAFGTVFKGYLIPDNENVKVPVAIKVLIEGTSPSQNTELLDEARVMASVEHPCCIKIVAVCMTAQMMLITPLMPEGCLLSYVKAHAGQLGSKIIMNWCAQISKGMEHLQRCGIVHRDLAARNVLVHSEHQVKLLTSDWPSC
;
A
#
# COMPACT_ATOMS: atom_id res chain seq x y z
N MET A 1 -57.14 -19.27 -28.40
CA MET A 1 -56.97 -20.30 -27.35
C MET A 1 -55.87 -21.33 -27.69
N PHE A 2 -55.58 -21.59 -28.97
CA PHE A 2 -54.66 -22.66 -29.41
C PHE A 2 -53.35 -22.17 -30.03
N ARG A 3 -52.87 -20.97 -29.70
CA ARG A 3 -51.71 -20.31 -30.34
C ARG A 3 -50.46 -21.19 -30.46
N ASN A 4 -50.23 -22.09 -29.51
CA ASN A 4 -49.04 -22.95 -29.46
C ASN A 4 -49.32 -24.43 -29.84
N LEU A 5 -50.46 -24.72 -30.48
CA LEU A 5 -50.82 -26.07 -30.90
C LEU A 5 -49.91 -26.53 -32.04
N LYS A 6 -49.11 -27.59 -31.80
CA LYS A 6 -48.14 -28.12 -32.78
C LYS A 6 -48.50 -29.48 -33.36
N ILE A 7 -49.16 -30.33 -32.58
CA ILE A 7 -49.48 -31.71 -32.98
C ILE A 7 -50.89 -32.03 -32.56
N VAL A 8 -51.64 -32.66 -33.46
CA VAL A 8 -52.95 -33.26 -33.21
C VAL A 8 -52.84 -34.74 -33.56
N ASP A 9 -52.95 -35.63 -32.58
CA ASP A 9 -52.78 -37.08 -32.81
C ASP A 9 -53.98 -37.70 -33.54
N GLY A 10 -55.16 -37.09 -33.45
CA GLY A 10 -56.37 -37.47 -34.20
C GLY A 10 -56.96 -38.85 -33.87
N LYS A 11 -56.34 -39.63 -32.97
CA LYS A 11 -56.83 -40.93 -32.52
C LYS A 11 -58.13 -40.77 -31.71
N GLY A 12 -59.19 -41.47 -32.13
CA GLY A 12 -60.45 -41.54 -31.41
C GLY A 12 -61.58 -40.64 -31.94
N SER A 13 -61.41 -40.00 -33.10
CA SER A 13 -62.50 -39.27 -33.75
C SER A 13 -63.58 -40.23 -34.28
N SER A 14 -64.84 -40.01 -33.88
CA SER A 14 -66.00 -40.80 -34.33
C SER A 14 -66.42 -40.49 -35.77
N ASP A 15 -66.11 -39.27 -36.24
CA ASP A 15 -66.63 -38.72 -37.49
C ASP A 15 -65.55 -38.71 -38.59
N GLY A 16 -64.40 -39.33 -38.34
CA GLY A 16 -63.29 -39.42 -39.28
C GLY A 16 -62.42 -38.17 -39.36
N PHE A 17 -62.80 -37.05 -38.74
CA PHE A 17 -62.03 -35.80 -38.74
C PHE A 17 -61.20 -35.64 -37.46
N GLY A 18 -59.89 -35.51 -37.58
CA GLY A 18 -58.99 -35.20 -36.47
C GLY A 18 -58.98 -33.72 -36.09
N ILE A 19 -59.30 -32.82 -37.03
CA ILE A 19 -59.51 -31.39 -36.80
C ILE A 19 -60.86 -30.99 -37.42
N SER A 20 -61.77 -30.41 -36.63
CA SER A 20 -63.00 -29.82 -37.16
C SER A 20 -63.21 -28.42 -36.59
N ILE A 21 -63.34 -27.44 -37.48
CA ILE A 21 -63.56 -26.04 -37.16
C ILE A 21 -64.87 -25.61 -37.83
N ILE A 22 -65.90 -25.36 -37.03
CA ILE A 22 -67.21 -24.91 -37.51
C ILE A 22 -67.52 -23.62 -36.76
N SER A 23 -67.45 -22.49 -37.45
CA SER A 23 -67.66 -21.17 -36.84
C SER A 23 -68.03 -20.13 -37.88
N ASP A 24 -69.02 -19.31 -37.58
CA ASP A 24 -69.46 -18.18 -38.39
C ASP A 24 -68.71 -16.87 -38.09
N HIS A 25 -68.01 -16.78 -36.96
CA HIS A 25 -67.40 -15.50 -36.50
C HIS A 25 -65.86 -15.42 -36.56
N ILE A 26 -65.16 -16.47 -36.99
CA ILE A 26 -63.69 -16.47 -36.96
C ILE A 26 -63.12 -15.79 -38.21
N LYS A 27 -62.34 -14.72 -38.01
CA LYS A 27 -61.62 -14.05 -39.11
C LYS A 27 -60.22 -14.62 -39.34
N SER A 28 -59.58 -15.18 -38.30
CA SER A 28 -58.24 -15.78 -38.35
C SER A 28 -58.14 -17.01 -37.44
N PHE A 29 -57.22 -17.93 -37.72
CA PHE A 29 -56.94 -19.06 -36.82
C PHE A 29 -56.11 -18.68 -35.60
N ASP A 30 -55.34 -17.58 -35.69
CA ASP A 30 -54.50 -17.06 -34.61
C ASP A 30 -53.59 -18.14 -34.00
N LEU A 31 -52.82 -18.81 -34.86
CA LEU A 31 -51.84 -19.83 -34.51
C LEU A 31 -50.43 -19.30 -34.74
N ASN A 32 -49.51 -19.57 -33.82
CA ASN A 32 -48.08 -19.23 -33.96
C ASN A 32 -47.28 -20.40 -34.54
N SER A 33 -47.91 -21.56 -34.72
CA SER A 33 -47.32 -22.75 -35.32
C SER A 33 -48.41 -23.53 -36.02
N LEU A 34 -48.09 -24.09 -37.18
CA LEU A 34 -49.03 -24.91 -37.94
C LEU A 34 -49.15 -26.30 -37.30
N PRO A 35 -50.36 -26.77 -36.96
CA PRO A 35 -50.55 -28.04 -36.30
C PRO A 35 -50.38 -29.20 -37.28
N LYS A 36 -49.50 -30.15 -36.95
CA LYS A 36 -49.34 -31.40 -37.70
C LYS A 36 -50.38 -32.41 -37.26
N LEU A 37 -51.17 -32.95 -38.20
CA LEU A 37 -52.17 -33.97 -37.93
C LEU A 37 -51.57 -35.37 -38.18
N SER A 38 -51.65 -36.26 -37.18
CA SER A 38 -51.13 -37.63 -37.30
C SER A 38 -52.08 -38.60 -38.00
N VAL A 39 -53.39 -38.50 -37.74
CA VAL A 39 -54.44 -39.42 -38.24
C VAL A 39 -55.77 -38.66 -38.37
N GLY A 40 -56.58 -38.96 -39.39
CA GLY A 40 -57.91 -38.38 -39.59
C GLY A 40 -57.94 -37.24 -40.63
N GLY A 41 -59.14 -36.80 -40.99
CA GLY A 41 -59.37 -35.69 -41.89
C GLY A 41 -59.44 -34.31 -41.20
N VAL A 42 -59.54 -33.26 -42.00
CA VAL A 42 -59.76 -31.88 -41.58
C VAL A 42 -61.07 -31.36 -42.20
N ASN A 43 -61.94 -30.78 -41.38
CA ASN A 43 -63.20 -30.16 -41.82
C ASN A 43 -63.28 -28.71 -41.33
N ILE A 44 -63.25 -27.74 -42.24
CA ILE A 44 -63.29 -26.30 -41.96
C ILE A 44 -64.53 -25.69 -42.59
N MET A 45 -65.47 -25.28 -41.75
CA MET A 45 -66.67 -24.51 -42.10
C MET A 45 -66.60 -23.14 -41.45
N ALA A 46 -66.03 -22.17 -42.17
CA ALA A 46 -65.74 -20.83 -41.66
C ALA A 46 -65.96 -19.75 -42.74
N PRO A 47 -67.19 -19.26 -42.93
CA PRO A 47 -67.52 -18.35 -44.04
C PRO A 47 -66.96 -16.93 -43.90
N GLU A 48 -66.62 -16.48 -42.69
CA GLU A 48 -66.02 -15.15 -42.41
C GLU A 48 -64.48 -15.18 -42.29
N LEU A 49 -63.83 -16.29 -42.65
CA LEU A 49 -62.38 -16.42 -42.55
C LEU A 49 -61.66 -15.56 -43.61
N CYS A 50 -60.71 -14.72 -43.17
CA CYS A 50 -60.09 -13.70 -44.02
C CYS A 50 -58.66 -14.00 -44.48
N TYR A 51 -57.83 -14.58 -43.62
CA TYR A 51 -56.38 -14.63 -43.87
C TYR A 51 -55.93 -15.90 -44.61
N ALA A 52 -56.45 -17.07 -44.23
CA ALA A 52 -56.07 -18.35 -44.82
C ALA A 52 -57.00 -18.73 -45.97
N THR A 53 -56.45 -18.91 -47.17
CA THR A 53 -57.19 -19.37 -48.36
C THR A 53 -57.47 -20.87 -48.31
N SER A 54 -58.46 -21.33 -49.08
CA SER A 54 -58.76 -22.76 -49.22
C SER A 54 -57.52 -23.53 -49.70
N ASP A 55 -56.82 -23.02 -50.70
CA ASP A 55 -55.59 -23.63 -51.24
C ASP A 55 -54.49 -23.75 -50.19
N LEU A 56 -54.25 -22.68 -49.42
CA LEU A 56 -53.25 -22.71 -48.34
C LEU A 56 -53.61 -23.72 -47.25
N LEU A 57 -54.90 -23.89 -46.93
CA LEU A 57 -55.34 -24.86 -45.94
C LEU A 57 -55.22 -26.29 -46.42
N GLU A 58 -55.46 -26.55 -47.71
CA GLU A 58 -55.18 -27.84 -48.33
C GLU A 58 -53.69 -28.17 -48.28
N ASP A 59 -52.82 -27.19 -48.52
CA ASP A 59 -51.37 -27.37 -48.43
C ASP A 59 -50.89 -27.60 -46.98
N ILE A 60 -51.41 -26.83 -46.01
CA ILE A 60 -51.10 -26.98 -44.57
C ILE A 60 -51.48 -28.38 -44.07
N PHE A 61 -52.66 -28.86 -44.47
CA PHE A 61 -53.23 -30.12 -43.99
C PHE A 61 -53.07 -31.25 -45.02
N LYS A 62 -52.09 -31.15 -45.90
CA LYS A 62 -51.88 -32.14 -46.98
C LYS A 62 -51.66 -33.56 -46.48
N SER A 63 -51.17 -33.73 -45.24
CA SER A 63 -50.99 -35.03 -44.61
C SER A 63 -52.27 -35.65 -44.03
N ALA A 64 -53.39 -34.94 -44.04
CA ALA A 64 -54.67 -35.42 -43.55
C ALA A 64 -55.31 -36.43 -44.52
N ASP A 65 -56.13 -37.34 -44.00
CA ASP A 65 -56.80 -38.36 -44.83
C ASP A 65 -57.80 -37.73 -45.84
N THR A 66 -58.43 -36.63 -45.44
CA THR A 66 -59.34 -35.81 -46.24
C THR A 66 -59.26 -34.36 -45.76
N VAL A 67 -59.35 -33.38 -46.65
CA VAL A 67 -59.46 -31.96 -46.30
C VAL A 67 -60.74 -31.43 -46.94
N THR A 68 -61.61 -30.83 -46.13
CA THR A 68 -62.89 -30.26 -46.56
C THR A 68 -62.94 -28.82 -46.10
N THR A 69 -62.99 -27.87 -47.04
CA THR A 69 -63.07 -26.44 -46.75
C THR A 69 -64.35 -25.86 -47.34
N SER A 70 -65.02 -24.99 -46.60
CA SER A 70 -66.17 -24.21 -47.07
C SER A 70 -65.99 -22.74 -46.72
N ILE A 71 -65.17 -22.09 -47.55
CA ILE A 71 -64.85 -20.66 -47.47
C ILE A 71 -65.33 -20.04 -48.79
N PRO A 72 -66.27 -19.07 -48.78
CA PRO A 72 -66.74 -18.41 -49.99
C PRO A 72 -65.62 -17.65 -50.71
N GLU A 73 -65.52 -17.76 -52.04
CA GLU A 73 -64.54 -16.97 -52.83
C GLU A 73 -64.71 -15.45 -52.65
N SER A 74 -65.96 -14.99 -52.40
CA SER A 74 -66.28 -13.59 -52.13
C SER A 74 -65.80 -13.08 -50.76
N ALA A 75 -65.35 -13.96 -49.87
CA ALA A 75 -64.85 -13.59 -48.55
C ALA A 75 -63.56 -12.78 -48.65
N ALA A 76 -62.66 -13.11 -49.60
CA ALA A 76 -61.37 -12.43 -49.77
C ALA A 76 -61.54 -10.93 -50.11
N GLU A 77 -62.47 -10.59 -51.01
CA GLU A 77 -62.72 -9.20 -51.42
C GLU A 77 -63.35 -8.37 -50.28
N THR A 78 -64.28 -8.99 -49.54
CA THR A 78 -64.92 -8.37 -48.35
C THR A 78 -63.88 -8.12 -47.25
N CYS A 79 -63.02 -9.10 -46.98
CA CYS A 79 -61.96 -8.98 -45.98
C CYS A 79 -60.93 -7.90 -46.34
N ALA A 80 -60.58 -7.74 -47.62
CA ALA A 80 -59.68 -6.68 -48.07
C ALA A 80 -60.27 -5.28 -47.85
N LEU A 81 -61.58 -5.08 -48.11
CA LEU A 81 -62.28 -3.81 -47.86
C LEU A 81 -62.37 -3.46 -46.37
N GLU A 82 -62.47 -4.47 -45.50
CA GLU A 82 -62.46 -4.30 -44.05
C GLU A 82 -61.05 -4.12 -43.45
N GLY A 83 -60.00 -4.21 -44.26
CA GLY A 83 -58.61 -4.10 -43.81
C GLY A 83 -58.06 -5.37 -43.12
N ASN A 84 -58.74 -6.50 -43.24
CA ASN A 84 -58.28 -7.80 -42.74
C ASN A 84 -57.33 -8.44 -43.76
N VAL A 85 -56.14 -7.85 -43.91
CA VAL A 85 -55.08 -8.30 -44.82
C VAL A 85 -53.85 -8.77 -44.05
N CYS A 86 -53.01 -9.59 -44.69
CA CYS A 86 -51.75 -10.04 -44.11
C CYS A 86 -50.86 -8.88 -43.66
N HIS A 87 -49.99 -9.15 -42.69
CA HIS A 87 -48.98 -8.18 -42.26
C HIS A 87 -48.13 -7.71 -43.45
N ALA A 88 -47.72 -6.43 -43.45
CA ALA A 88 -46.99 -5.83 -44.57
C ALA A 88 -45.64 -6.51 -44.91
N GLU A 89 -45.10 -7.23 -43.91
CA GLU A 89 -43.84 -7.99 -44.03
C GLU A 89 -44.04 -9.44 -44.47
N CYS A 90 -45.27 -9.89 -44.75
CA CYS A 90 -45.50 -11.19 -45.39
C CYS A 90 -45.18 -11.10 -46.89
N ASN A 91 -44.57 -12.14 -47.47
CA ASN A 91 -44.28 -12.18 -48.91
C ASN A 91 -45.55 -12.34 -49.76
N SER A 92 -46.41 -13.31 -49.38
CA SER A 92 -47.57 -13.68 -50.19
C SER A 92 -48.80 -14.09 -49.36
N THR A 93 -48.67 -15.09 -48.50
CA THR A 93 -49.78 -15.69 -47.75
C THR A 93 -49.60 -15.62 -46.23
N CYS A 94 -50.70 -15.70 -45.49
CA CYS A 94 -50.69 -15.70 -44.03
C CYS A 94 -51.89 -16.47 -43.47
N ILE A 95 -51.86 -16.77 -42.16
CA ILE A 95 -52.99 -17.41 -41.45
C ILE A 95 -53.65 -16.48 -40.42
N GLY A 96 -53.16 -15.24 -40.33
CA GLY A 96 -53.64 -14.19 -39.44
C GLY A 96 -52.89 -12.86 -39.65
N PRO A 97 -53.22 -11.82 -38.88
CA PRO A 97 -52.70 -10.47 -39.08
C PRO A 97 -51.28 -10.21 -38.54
N ALA A 98 -50.72 -11.11 -37.72
CA ALA A 98 -49.41 -10.89 -37.09
C ALA A 98 -48.23 -11.19 -38.04
N SER A 99 -47.07 -10.56 -37.80
CA SER A 99 -45.82 -10.82 -38.55
C SER A 99 -45.27 -12.23 -38.36
N SER A 100 -45.65 -12.94 -37.30
CA SER A 100 -45.34 -14.36 -37.05
C SER A 100 -46.28 -15.34 -37.78
N GLN A 101 -47.26 -14.82 -38.54
CA GLN A 101 -48.31 -15.61 -39.18
C GLN A 101 -48.18 -15.64 -40.71
N CYS A 102 -47.06 -15.15 -41.25
CA CYS A 102 -46.72 -15.17 -42.67
C CYS A 102 -46.22 -16.56 -43.09
N PHE A 103 -47.09 -17.47 -43.52
CA PHE A 103 -46.69 -18.83 -43.88
C PHE A 103 -46.91 -19.10 -45.37
N ALA A 104 -45.96 -19.83 -45.96
CA ALA A 104 -46.12 -20.44 -47.28
C ALA A 104 -45.74 -21.92 -47.20
N CYS A 105 -46.37 -22.73 -48.05
CA CYS A 105 -46.24 -24.18 -48.04
C CYS A 105 -45.76 -24.67 -49.41
N SER A 106 -44.92 -25.70 -49.41
CA SER A 106 -44.53 -26.39 -50.64
C SER A 106 -45.72 -27.22 -51.17
N PRO A 107 -46.24 -26.94 -52.37
CA PRO A 107 -47.36 -27.69 -52.93
C PRO A 107 -47.02 -29.15 -53.19
N GLU A 108 -45.72 -29.53 -53.21
CA GLU A 108 -45.29 -30.91 -53.41
C GLU A 108 -45.19 -31.68 -52.09
N THR A 109 -44.55 -31.10 -51.07
CA THR A 109 -44.25 -31.79 -49.81
C THR A 109 -45.25 -31.50 -48.69
N GLY A 110 -46.02 -30.41 -48.77
CA GLY A 110 -46.86 -29.91 -47.67
C GLY A 110 -46.04 -29.32 -46.51
N ASP A 111 -44.74 -29.10 -46.70
CA ASP A 111 -43.90 -28.46 -45.69
C ASP A 111 -44.12 -26.96 -45.73
N CYS A 112 -44.55 -26.40 -44.60
CA CYS A 112 -44.82 -24.98 -44.44
C CYS A 112 -43.76 -24.31 -43.57
N SER A 113 -43.31 -23.14 -43.98
CA SER A 113 -42.36 -22.30 -43.24
C SER A 113 -42.80 -20.84 -43.22
N LEU A 114 -42.27 -20.08 -42.28
CA LEU A 114 -42.47 -18.64 -42.26
C LEU A 114 -41.83 -18.03 -43.53
N GLU A 115 -42.58 -17.22 -44.27
CA GLU A 115 -42.12 -16.59 -45.52
C GLU A 115 -42.21 -15.07 -45.39
N CYS A 116 -41.09 -14.49 -44.95
CA CYS A 116 -40.93 -13.07 -44.78
C CYS A 116 -40.52 -12.39 -46.09
N LYS A 117 -41.03 -11.18 -46.30
CA LYS A 117 -40.67 -10.33 -47.43
C LYS A 117 -39.20 -9.91 -47.40
N ASN A 118 -38.69 -9.58 -46.21
CA ASN A 118 -37.32 -9.10 -46.01
C ASN A 118 -36.52 -10.05 -45.12
N PHE A 119 -36.74 -9.98 -43.80
CA PHE A 119 -35.99 -10.77 -42.82
C PHE A 119 -36.89 -11.49 -41.82
N GLU A 120 -36.44 -12.64 -41.34
CA GLU A 120 -37.00 -13.36 -40.20
C GLU A 120 -36.14 -13.13 -38.95
N PHE A 121 -36.75 -12.79 -37.81
CA PHE A 121 -36.10 -12.72 -36.50
C PHE A 121 -36.98 -13.38 -35.43
N GLU A 122 -36.44 -14.39 -34.74
CA GLU A 122 -37.13 -15.14 -33.66
C GLU A 122 -38.57 -15.61 -34.00
N GLY A 123 -38.83 -15.96 -35.26
CA GLY A 123 -40.14 -16.43 -35.73
C GLY A 123 -41.12 -15.31 -36.12
N GLU A 124 -40.65 -14.09 -36.28
CA GLU A 124 -41.41 -12.95 -36.80
C GLU A 124 -40.76 -12.33 -38.03
N CYS A 125 -41.58 -11.85 -38.97
CA CYS A 125 -41.11 -11.09 -40.11
C CYS A 125 -40.84 -9.62 -39.76
N VAL A 126 -39.63 -9.16 -40.06
CA VAL A 126 -39.17 -7.80 -39.80
C VAL A 126 -38.66 -7.12 -41.08
N GLU A 127 -38.88 -5.80 -41.17
CA GLU A 127 -38.50 -5.01 -42.35
C GLU A 127 -36.98 -4.85 -42.47
N THR A 128 -36.29 -4.62 -41.34
CA THR A 128 -34.84 -4.41 -41.31
C THR A 128 -34.19 -5.23 -40.19
N CYS A 129 -32.99 -5.76 -40.45
CA CYS A 129 -32.18 -6.44 -39.43
C CYS A 129 -31.20 -5.43 -38.81
N SER A 130 -31.26 -5.24 -37.49
CA SER A 130 -30.37 -4.30 -36.80
C SER A 130 -28.94 -4.84 -36.70
N MET A 131 -28.05 -4.30 -37.53
CA MET A 131 -26.63 -4.74 -37.61
C MET A 131 -25.80 -4.40 -36.36
N THR A 132 -26.37 -3.77 -35.34
CA THR A 132 -25.69 -3.45 -34.08
C THR A 132 -25.49 -4.68 -33.20
N ASP A 133 -26.42 -5.63 -33.25
CA ASP A 133 -26.47 -6.81 -32.36
C ASP A 133 -26.82 -8.09 -33.13
N HIS A 134 -27.02 -7.97 -34.45
CA HIS A 134 -27.39 -9.07 -35.32
C HIS A 134 -26.52 -9.09 -36.58
N TYR A 135 -26.48 -10.24 -37.23
CA TYR A 135 -25.91 -10.42 -38.55
C TYR A 135 -26.91 -11.11 -39.48
N ILE A 136 -26.77 -10.88 -40.78
CA ILE A 136 -27.65 -11.44 -41.79
C ILE A 136 -27.07 -12.76 -42.28
N ASN A 137 -27.87 -13.82 -42.26
CA ASN A 137 -27.57 -15.09 -42.89
C ASN A 137 -28.70 -15.48 -43.86
N GLY A 138 -28.54 -15.12 -45.13
CA GLY A 138 -29.62 -15.25 -46.12
C GLY A 138 -30.77 -14.27 -45.83
N THR A 139 -31.96 -14.78 -45.55
CA THR A 139 -33.16 -14.02 -45.16
C THR A 139 -33.40 -14.05 -43.65
N SER A 140 -32.50 -14.61 -42.85
CA SER A 140 -32.64 -14.66 -41.39
C SER A 140 -31.72 -13.64 -40.72
N CYS A 141 -32.28 -12.91 -39.77
CA CYS A 141 -31.55 -12.05 -38.84
C CYS A 141 -31.14 -12.88 -37.63
N MET A 142 -29.84 -13.03 -37.40
CA MET A 142 -29.28 -13.91 -36.37
C MET A 142 -28.58 -13.09 -35.30
N ASN A 143 -28.71 -13.50 -34.02
CA ASN A 143 -28.03 -12.84 -32.91
C ASN A 143 -26.51 -12.97 -33.01
N CYS A 144 -25.79 -11.88 -32.75
CA CYS A 144 -24.35 -11.91 -32.52
C CYS A 144 -24.01 -12.63 -31.20
N HIS A 145 -22.75 -13.02 -31.04
CA HIS A 145 -22.25 -13.51 -29.75
C HIS A 145 -22.41 -12.41 -28.66
N GLU A 146 -22.73 -12.80 -27.42
CA GLU A 146 -22.99 -11.88 -26.30
C GLU A 146 -21.82 -10.94 -25.93
N GLU A 147 -20.61 -11.32 -26.36
CA GLU A 147 -19.36 -10.57 -26.19
C GLU A 147 -19.04 -9.60 -27.34
N CYS A 148 -19.84 -9.62 -28.41
CA CYS A 148 -19.70 -8.65 -29.50
C CYS A 148 -20.28 -7.29 -29.08
N GLY A 149 -19.65 -6.22 -29.54
CA GLY A 149 -20.14 -4.85 -29.43
C GLY A 149 -20.19 -4.20 -30.81
N GLY A 150 -21.32 -3.59 -31.15
CA GLY A 150 -21.48 -2.85 -32.41
C GLY A 150 -21.51 -3.72 -33.67
N GLY A 151 -21.93 -4.98 -33.55
CA GLY A 151 -22.19 -5.89 -34.66
C GLY A 151 -21.19 -7.04 -34.79
N CYS A 152 -21.52 -7.96 -35.70
CA CYS A 152 -20.70 -9.13 -36.03
C CYS A 152 -20.93 -9.56 -37.48
N THR A 153 -20.04 -10.43 -37.99
CA THR A 153 -20.21 -11.11 -39.28
C THR A 153 -20.72 -12.54 -39.15
N GLY A 154 -20.86 -13.03 -37.92
CA GLY A 154 -21.16 -14.43 -37.64
C GLY A 154 -21.42 -14.69 -36.15
N PRO A 155 -21.75 -15.94 -35.79
CA PRO A 155 -22.23 -16.29 -34.46
C PRO A 155 -21.09 -16.46 -33.43
N LEU A 156 -19.83 -16.53 -33.87
CA LEU A 156 -18.72 -16.80 -32.96
C LEU A 156 -18.20 -15.53 -32.31
N ASN A 157 -17.58 -15.67 -31.14
CA ASN A 157 -16.88 -14.59 -30.45
C ASN A 157 -15.61 -14.09 -31.18
N THR A 158 -15.28 -14.67 -32.33
CA THR A 158 -14.23 -14.22 -33.25
C THR A 158 -14.73 -13.32 -34.36
N ASP A 159 -16.05 -13.28 -34.56
CA ASP A 159 -16.69 -12.65 -35.72
C ASP A 159 -17.19 -11.24 -35.38
N CYS A 160 -16.88 -10.75 -34.17
CA CYS A 160 -17.27 -9.45 -33.68
C CYS A 160 -16.49 -8.32 -34.35
N PHE A 161 -17.14 -7.19 -34.63
CA PHE A 161 -16.43 -5.98 -35.06
C PHE A 161 -15.63 -5.35 -33.92
N PHE A 162 -16.26 -5.25 -32.73
CA PHE A 162 -15.62 -4.83 -31.50
C PHE A 162 -15.95 -5.80 -30.36
N CYS A 163 -15.06 -5.90 -29.38
CA CYS A 163 -15.33 -6.67 -28.16
C CYS A 163 -15.99 -5.77 -27.11
N LYS A 164 -17.07 -6.25 -26.51
CA LYS A 164 -17.78 -5.56 -25.43
C LYS A 164 -16.92 -5.44 -24.17
N ASN A 165 -16.28 -6.56 -23.79
CA ASN A 165 -15.41 -6.67 -22.62
C ASN A 165 -13.94 -6.69 -23.02
N TYR A 166 -13.33 -7.87 -23.18
CA TYR A 166 -11.89 -8.00 -23.42
C TYR A 166 -11.56 -8.70 -24.74
N LYS A 167 -10.42 -8.36 -25.32
CA LYS A 167 -9.91 -8.94 -26.58
C LYS A 167 -8.65 -9.77 -26.32
N ASN A 168 -8.68 -11.05 -26.67
CA ASN A 168 -7.49 -11.92 -26.67
C ASN A 168 -7.22 -12.43 -28.09
N GLY A 169 -6.22 -11.85 -28.76
CA GLY A 169 -6.01 -12.06 -30.19
C GLY A 169 -7.23 -11.59 -30.99
N ASN A 170 -7.92 -12.52 -31.65
CA ASN A 170 -9.17 -12.24 -32.39
C ASN A 170 -10.44 -12.65 -31.62
N ARG A 171 -10.34 -13.13 -30.38
CA ARG A 171 -11.51 -13.56 -29.60
C ARG A 171 -11.95 -12.48 -28.62
N CYS A 172 -13.25 -12.25 -28.55
CA CYS A 172 -13.89 -11.45 -27.51
C CYS A 172 -14.26 -12.33 -26.32
N LEU A 173 -13.91 -11.92 -25.11
CA LEU A 173 -14.07 -12.69 -23.88
C LEU A 173 -14.60 -11.81 -22.74
N PRO A 174 -15.41 -12.39 -21.83
CA PRO A 174 -15.89 -11.69 -20.63
C PRO A 174 -14.77 -11.38 -19.64
N LYS A 175 -13.69 -12.18 -19.63
CA LYS A 175 -12.47 -11.98 -18.82
C LYS A 175 -11.24 -12.49 -19.58
N CYS A 176 -10.09 -11.88 -19.34
CA CYS A 176 -8.82 -12.40 -19.85
C CYS A 176 -8.48 -13.77 -19.22
N PRO A 177 -8.00 -14.75 -20.01
CA PRO A 177 -7.64 -16.07 -19.51
C PRO A 177 -6.32 -16.02 -18.73
N ASN A 178 -6.15 -16.89 -17.74
CA ASN A 178 -4.87 -17.00 -17.03
C ASN A 178 -3.79 -17.59 -17.97
N PRO A 179 -2.52 -17.12 -17.96
CA PRO A 179 -1.94 -16.07 -17.11
C PRO A 179 -1.84 -14.71 -17.85
N THR A 180 -2.97 -14.07 -18.15
CA THR A 180 -3.01 -12.77 -18.83
C THR A 180 -3.84 -11.75 -18.07
N TYR A 181 -3.52 -10.46 -18.22
CA TYR A 181 -4.26 -9.32 -17.67
C TYR A 181 -4.77 -8.41 -18.77
N ALA A 182 -5.77 -7.58 -18.48
CA ALA A 182 -6.28 -6.60 -19.43
C ALA A 182 -5.50 -5.28 -19.32
N ASN A 183 -4.97 -4.79 -20.44
CA ASN A 183 -4.40 -3.44 -20.49
C ASN A 183 -5.49 -2.36 -20.58
N GLU A 184 -5.10 -1.09 -20.63
CA GLU A 184 -6.00 0.08 -20.75
C GLU A 184 -6.95 -0.02 -21.96
N ASN A 185 -6.51 -0.67 -23.04
CA ASN A 185 -7.30 -0.92 -24.26
C ASN A 185 -8.13 -2.21 -24.19
N LYS A 186 -8.35 -2.77 -22.98
CA LYS A 186 -9.05 -4.04 -22.73
C LYS A 186 -8.51 -5.23 -23.53
N THR A 187 -7.24 -5.19 -23.90
CA THR A 187 -6.58 -6.27 -24.64
C THR A 187 -5.78 -7.13 -23.66
N CYS A 188 -5.89 -8.45 -23.78
CA CYS A 188 -5.20 -9.38 -22.89
C CYS A 188 -3.70 -9.43 -23.19
N GLN A 189 -2.89 -9.21 -22.17
CA GLN A 189 -1.43 -9.19 -22.19
C GLN A 189 -0.88 -10.23 -21.21
N PRO A 190 0.25 -10.89 -21.51
CA PRO A 190 0.83 -11.89 -20.60
C PRO A 190 1.29 -11.27 -19.28
N CYS A 191 1.04 -11.98 -18.19
CA CYS A 191 1.53 -11.62 -16.87
C CYS A 191 3.06 -11.69 -16.76
N ASN A 192 3.59 -11.03 -15.73
CA ASN A 192 4.98 -11.19 -15.36
C ASN A 192 5.24 -12.67 -14.96
N ASN A 193 6.37 -13.23 -15.40
CA ASN A 193 6.73 -14.60 -15.13
C ASN A 193 7.13 -14.88 -13.67
N PHE A 194 7.21 -13.84 -12.81
CA PHE A 194 7.43 -13.99 -11.37
C PHE A 194 6.13 -14.13 -10.56
N CYS A 195 4.96 -13.89 -11.17
CA CYS A 195 3.68 -14.12 -10.51
C CYS A 195 3.40 -15.62 -10.35
N SER A 196 2.63 -15.99 -9.33
CA SER A 196 2.15 -17.36 -9.12
C SER A 196 0.78 -17.56 -9.77
N PHE A 197 0.61 -18.69 -10.47
CA PHE A 197 -0.62 -19.05 -11.19
C PHE A 197 -1.32 -20.28 -10.61
N ASP A 198 -0.84 -20.83 -9.50
CA ASP A 198 -1.33 -22.08 -8.90
C ASP A 198 -2.71 -21.94 -8.20
N LYS A 199 -3.23 -20.71 -8.05
CA LYS A 199 -4.46 -20.42 -7.27
C LYS A 199 -5.65 -19.93 -8.11
N GLU A 200 -5.66 -20.16 -9.43
CA GLU A 200 -6.62 -19.56 -10.38
C GLU A 200 -6.63 -18.02 -10.42
N LEU A 201 -5.73 -17.36 -9.67
CA LEU A 201 -5.50 -15.93 -9.71
C LEU A 201 -4.66 -15.56 -10.94
N SER A 202 -5.00 -14.42 -11.54
CA SER A 202 -4.29 -13.80 -12.64
C SER A 202 -3.20 -12.86 -12.11
N CYS A 203 -2.72 -11.98 -12.97
CA CYS A 203 -2.15 -10.71 -12.54
C CYS A 203 -3.11 -9.60 -12.94
N SER A 204 -2.99 -8.45 -12.29
CA SER A 204 -3.72 -7.24 -12.65
C SER A 204 -2.87 -6.29 -13.50
N GLY A 205 -1.55 -6.53 -13.60
CA GLY A 205 -0.66 -5.78 -14.48
C GLY A 205 0.71 -6.40 -14.73
N PRO A 206 1.62 -5.69 -15.42
CA PRO A 206 2.91 -6.21 -15.87
C PRO A 206 3.98 -6.25 -14.77
N GLU A 207 3.74 -5.54 -13.67
CA GLU A 207 4.75 -5.31 -12.64
C GLU A 207 4.99 -6.57 -11.77
N PRO A 208 6.25 -6.85 -11.39
CA PRO A 208 6.61 -8.03 -10.60
C PRO A 208 6.33 -7.83 -9.09
N PHE A 209 5.41 -6.95 -8.72
CA PHE A 209 5.10 -6.61 -7.32
C PHE A 209 3.67 -7.00 -7.00
N ILE A 210 3.40 -7.38 -5.76
CA ILE A 210 2.02 -7.62 -5.30
C ILE A 210 1.33 -6.28 -5.13
N THR A 211 0.60 -5.85 -6.16
CA THR A 211 -0.05 -4.53 -6.26
C THR A 211 -1.32 -4.65 -7.11
N SER A 212 -2.14 -3.60 -7.13
CA SER A 212 -3.28 -3.50 -8.04
C SER A 212 -2.90 -3.52 -9.53
N ASP A 213 -1.64 -3.22 -9.85
CA ASP A 213 -1.12 -3.11 -11.23
C ASP A 213 0.01 -4.13 -11.50
N GLY A 214 0.05 -5.22 -10.73
CA GLY A 214 1.11 -6.23 -10.80
C GLY A 214 0.58 -7.64 -10.56
N CYS A 215 1.31 -8.43 -9.79
CA CYS A 215 0.92 -9.80 -9.47
C CYS A 215 -0.19 -9.84 -8.42
N ASP A 216 -1.22 -10.67 -8.64
CA ASP A 216 -2.25 -10.88 -7.61
C ASP A 216 -1.77 -11.86 -6.52
N SER A 217 -0.84 -12.78 -6.86
CA SER A 217 -0.25 -13.74 -5.93
C SER A 217 1.18 -14.14 -6.32
N CYS A 218 1.98 -14.52 -5.33
CA CYS A 218 3.38 -14.92 -5.51
C CYS A 218 3.81 -16.04 -4.56
N ALA A 219 4.54 -17.02 -5.08
CA ALA A 219 5.06 -18.12 -4.29
C ALA A 219 6.16 -17.64 -3.33
N LEU A 220 7.09 -16.83 -3.86
CA LEU A 220 8.19 -16.26 -3.10
C LEU A 220 8.20 -14.74 -3.25
N ILE A 221 8.35 -14.04 -2.13
CA ILE A 221 8.54 -12.60 -2.12
C ILE A 221 9.88 -12.19 -1.55
N GLU A 222 10.45 -11.10 -2.06
CA GLU A 222 11.59 -10.41 -1.46
C GLU A 222 11.10 -9.34 -0.49
N ILE A 223 11.64 -9.33 0.72
CA ILE A 223 11.33 -8.32 1.75
C ILE A 223 12.59 -7.59 2.23
N GLU A 224 12.46 -6.28 2.42
CA GLU A 224 13.49 -5.41 3.01
C GLU A 224 13.17 -5.16 4.49
N ASP A 225 14.21 -5.20 5.34
CA ASP A 225 14.16 -5.20 6.82
C ASP A 225 13.44 -4.00 7.47
N LYS A 226 13.07 -2.96 6.70
CA LYS A 226 12.63 -1.66 7.27
C LYS A 226 11.51 -0.94 6.51
N LYS A 227 10.84 -1.57 5.55
CA LYS A 227 9.79 -0.89 4.77
C LYS A 227 8.56 -1.78 4.58
N LYS A 228 7.39 -1.27 4.96
CA LYS A 228 6.08 -1.81 4.57
C LYS A 228 5.83 -1.48 3.08
N ILE A 229 6.62 -2.07 2.20
CA ILE A 229 6.50 -1.90 0.75
C ILE A 229 5.64 -3.01 0.15
N PHE A 230 5.19 -2.78 -1.07
CA PHE A 230 4.66 -3.86 -1.89
C PHE A 230 5.79 -4.83 -2.23
N PRO A 231 5.67 -6.10 -1.83
CA PRO A 231 6.75 -7.05 -1.98
C PRO A 231 6.96 -7.40 -3.45
N LYS A 232 8.23 -7.57 -3.82
CA LYS A 232 8.62 -8.02 -5.16
C LYS A 232 8.58 -9.54 -5.22
N CYS A 233 8.03 -10.08 -6.29
CA CYS A 233 7.94 -11.51 -6.52
C CYS A 233 9.24 -12.04 -7.11
N LEU A 234 9.67 -13.20 -6.62
CA LEU A 234 10.93 -13.83 -6.99
C LEU A 234 10.70 -15.03 -7.89
N ASN A 235 11.58 -15.16 -8.88
CA ASN A 235 11.66 -16.34 -9.73
C ASN A 235 12.32 -17.48 -8.97
N SER A 236 11.56 -18.35 -8.29
CA SER A 236 12.11 -19.59 -7.75
C SER A 236 11.07 -20.65 -7.41
N SER A 237 11.50 -21.89 -7.65
CA SER A 237 10.86 -23.16 -7.34
C SER A 237 10.86 -23.47 -5.84
N ASN A 238 10.10 -22.66 -5.09
CA ASN A 238 9.75 -22.87 -3.66
C ASN A 238 10.88 -22.69 -2.63
N SER A 239 12.06 -22.17 -3.01
CA SER A 239 13.14 -21.88 -2.06
C SER A 239 13.78 -20.52 -2.30
N CYS A 240 14.21 -19.87 -1.21
CA CYS A 240 14.87 -18.57 -1.30
C CYS A 240 16.26 -18.69 -1.93
N PRO A 241 16.70 -17.67 -2.70
CA PRO A 241 18.05 -17.64 -3.27
C PRO A 241 19.14 -17.68 -2.18
N PRO A 242 20.38 -18.11 -2.49
CA PRO A 242 21.50 -18.04 -1.57
C PRO A 242 21.70 -16.63 -1.00
N GLY A 243 22.00 -16.52 0.30
CA GLY A 243 22.13 -15.23 0.99
C GLY A 243 20.80 -14.63 1.44
N PHE A 244 19.70 -15.36 1.32
CA PHE A 244 18.40 -14.98 1.88
C PHE A 244 17.96 -15.97 2.96
N LEU A 245 17.36 -15.44 4.02
CA LEU A 245 16.65 -16.18 5.06
C LEU A 245 15.18 -16.29 4.69
N SER A 246 14.59 -17.47 4.89
CA SER A 246 13.22 -17.74 4.48
C SER A 246 12.25 -17.75 5.67
N TYR A 247 11.06 -17.21 5.46
CA TYR A 247 9.96 -17.16 6.43
C TYR A 247 8.66 -17.62 5.80
N SER A 248 8.01 -18.62 6.40
CA SER A 248 6.70 -19.14 5.95
C SER A 248 5.55 -18.79 6.90
N GLN A 249 5.85 -18.27 8.09
CA GLN A 249 4.83 -17.90 9.07
C GLN A 249 4.18 -16.56 8.69
N LYS A 250 2.87 -16.57 8.42
CA LYS A 250 2.12 -15.38 8.01
C LYS A 250 2.26 -14.19 8.97
N LEU A 251 2.28 -14.47 10.28
CA LEU A 251 2.50 -13.46 11.33
C LEU A 251 3.82 -12.71 11.16
N ILE A 252 4.90 -13.42 10.81
CA ILE A 252 6.21 -12.80 10.59
C ILE A 252 6.19 -12.02 9.27
N ILE A 253 5.60 -12.57 8.21
CA ILE A 253 5.51 -11.89 6.91
C ILE A 253 4.72 -10.58 7.02
N ALA A 254 3.64 -10.57 7.79
CA ALA A 254 2.78 -9.41 8.04
C ALA A 254 3.53 -8.18 8.57
N ASP A 255 4.60 -8.39 9.34
CA ASP A 255 5.40 -7.30 9.89
C ASP A 255 6.21 -6.56 8.81
N PHE A 256 6.48 -7.21 7.67
CA PHE A 256 7.35 -6.69 6.60
C PHE A 256 6.60 -6.25 5.35
N VAL A 257 5.36 -6.69 5.13
CA VAL A 257 4.56 -6.32 3.96
C VAL A 257 3.56 -5.21 4.30
N ASN A 258 3.08 -4.52 3.26
CA ASN A 258 2.00 -3.54 3.43
C ASN A 258 0.71 -4.22 3.95
N GLU A 259 -0.05 -3.54 4.81
CA GLU A 259 -1.30 -4.06 5.40
C GLU A 259 -2.39 -4.33 4.36
N SER A 260 -2.30 -3.69 3.19
CA SER A 260 -3.20 -3.94 2.06
C SER A 260 -2.88 -5.21 1.28
N VAL A 261 -1.75 -5.88 1.55
CA VAL A 261 -1.36 -7.13 0.88
C VAL A 261 -2.10 -8.29 1.53
N ASP A 262 -2.86 -9.03 0.73
CA ASP A 262 -3.46 -10.27 1.20
C ASP A 262 -2.37 -11.33 1.45
N LEU A 263 -2.15 -11.67 2.71
CA LEU A 263 -1.18 -12.68 3.11
C LEU A 263 -1.53 -14.07 2.58
N ALA A 264 -2.79 -14.36 2.19
CA ALA A 264 -3.14 -15.60 1.52
C ALA A 264 -2.52 -15.70 0.12
N ALA A 265 -2.19 -14.57 -0.50
CA ALA A 265 -1.57 -14.48 -1.81
C ALA A 265 -0.05 -14.72 -1.82
N VAL A 266 0.59 -14.81 -0.64
CA VAL A 266 2.05 -14.98 -0.49
C VAL A 266 2.37 -16.32 0.17
N ASP A 267 3.09 -17.24 -0.47
CA ASP A 267 3.41 -18.52 0.20
C ASP A 267 4.59 -18.39 1.18
N GLN A 268 5.68 -17.76 0.76
CA GLN A 268 6.90 -17.61 1.57
C GLN A 268 7.63 -16.29 1.28
N ALA A 269 8.31 -15.74 2.28
CA ALA A 269 9.11 -14.52 2.16
C ALA A 269 10.61 -14.80 2.31
N CYS A 270 11.41 -14.07 1.54
CA CYS A 270 12.86 -14.14 1.48
C CYS A 270 13.45 -12.80 1.91
N MET A 271 14.24 -12.82 2.97
CA MET A 271 14.88 -11.65 3.54
C MET A 271 16.38 -11.73 3.35
N LYS A 272 17.00 -10.69 2.81
CA LYS A 272 18.44 -10.69 2.57
C LYS A 272 19.21 -10.73 3.90
N CYS A 273 20.22 -11.59 3.99
CA CYS A 273 21.16 -11.60 5.11
C CYS A 273 21.98 -10.29 5.14
N GLU A 274 22.54 -9.94 6.30
CA GLU A 274 23.49 -8.82 6.37
C GLU A 274 24.71 -9.07 5.48
N VAL A 275 25.33 -8.00 5.00
CA VAL A 275 26.40 -8.06 3.98
C VAL A 275 27.62 -8.90 4.41
N GLN A 276 27.87 -9.04 5.71
CA GLN A 276 28.93 -9.91 6.24
C GLN A 276 28.58 -11.42 6.23
N CYS A 277 27.32 -11.79 5.99
CA CYS A 277 26.86 -13.18 5.96
C CYS A 277 26.70 -13.69 4.52
N ALA A 278 27.32 -14.82 4.19
CA ALA A 278 26.97 -15.61 3.00
C ALA A 278 25.70 -16.45 3.20
N ALA A 279 25.43 -16.84 4.45
CA ALA A 279 24.22 -17.52 4.88
C ALA A 279 23.91 -17.11 6.32
N CYS A 280 22.64 -17.03 6.68
CA CYS A 280 22.18 -16.63 8.01
C CYS A 280 21.03 -17.51 8.51
N ILE A 281 20.81 -17.54 9.82
CA ILE A 281 19.75 -18.34 10.46
C ILE A 281 18.99 -17.53 11.52
N GLY A 282 17.67 -17.63 11.53
CA GLY A 282 16.81 -16.99 12.52
C GLY A 282 16.67 -15.47 12.37
N LYS A 283 17.78 -14.72 12.16
CA LYS A 283 17.78 -13.29 11.82
C LYS A 283 18.88 -12.99 10.77
N PRO A 284 18.72 -11.93 9.95
CA PRO A 284 19.70 -11.54 8.93
C PRO A 284 21.14 -11.37 9.41
N ARG A 285 21.32 -10.95 10.68
CA ARG A 285 22.63 -10.71 11.32
C ARG A 285 23.34 -11.96 11.86
N TYR A 286 22.62 -13.07 12.03
CA TYR A 286 23.19 -14.28 12.61
C TYR A 286 23.78 -15.15 11.50
N CYS A 287 25.03 -14.89 11.16
CA CYS A 287 25.72 -15.59 10.10
C CYS A 287 25.98 -17.06 10.48
N THR A 288 25.63 -17.99 9.60
CA THR A 288 26.11 -19.38 9.66
C THR A 288 27.37 -19.58 8.82
N LYS A 289 27.59 -18.69 7.84
CA LYS A 289 28.79 -18.65 7.01
C LYS A 289 29.13 -17.20 6.69
N CYS A 290 30.39 -16.80 6.91
CA CYS A 290 30.85 -15.46 6.55
C CYS A 290 30.93 -15.29 5.03
N SER A 291 30.61 -14.07 4.58
CA SER A 291 30.81 -13.64 3.20
C SER A 291 32.30 -13.56 2.85
N SER A 292 32.64 -13.62 1.57
CA SER A 292 34.03 -13.50 1.09
C SER A 292 34.68 -12.15 1.39
N ILE A 293 33.89 -11.14 1.76
CA ILE A 293 34.35 -9.79 2.14
C ILE A 293 34.44 -9.60 3.66
N ALA A 294 34.07 -10.60 4.46
CA ALA A 294 34.07 -10.53 5.91
C ALA A 294 35.16 -11.43 6.51
N TYR A 295 35.61 -11.07 7.70
CA TYR A 295 36.50 -11.84 8.55
C TYR A 295 35.69 -12.63 9.57
N SER A 296 36.12 -13.86 9.87
CA SER A 296 35.54 -14.61 10.99
C SER A 296 36.20 -14.21 12.30
N VAL A 297 35.41 -14.06 13.36
CA VAL A 297 35.90 -13.68 14.69
C VAL A 297 36.04 -14.92 15.55
N THR A 298 37.24 -15.13 16.06
CA THR A 298 37.55 -16.19 17.03
C THR A 298 37.81 -15.56 18.38
N LYS A 299 36.95 -15.86 19.36
CA LYS A 299 37.10 -15.41 20.74
C LYS A 299 38.13 -16.24 21.50
N GLN A 300 38.67 -15.69 22.59
CA GLN A 300 39.64 -16.40 23.44
C GLN A 300 39.15 -17.77 23.94
N ASN A 301 37.84 -17.91 24.14
CA ASN A 301 37.22 -19.14 24.63
C ASN A 301 37.03 -20.22 23.55
N GLY A 302 37.52 -20.00 22.33
CA GLY A 302 37.35 -20.92 21.20
C GLY A 302 35.94 -20.94 20.61
N ALA A 303 35.07 -20.01 21.01
CA ALA A 303 33.79 -19.80 20.36
C ALA A 303 34.01 -19.07 19.03
N ASP A 304 33.92 -19.81 17.93
CA ASP A 304 33.82 -19.27 16.57
C ASP A 304 32.38 -18.90 16.24
N GLY A 305 32.19 -17.87 15.40
CA GLY A 305 30.92 -17.72 14.68
C GLY A 305 30.36 -16.33 14.49
N ASP A 306 31.09 -15.26 14.80
CA ASP A 306 30.66 -13.90 14.44
C ASP A 306 31.45 -13.41 13.21
N CYS A 307 30.78 -12.71 12.29
CA CYS A 307 31.40 -12.21 11.06
C CYS A 307 31.50 -10.68 11.14
N THR A 308 32.65 -10.12 10.83
CA THR A 308 32.85 -8.66 10.80
C THR A 308 33.48 -8.22 9.48
N LEU A 309 33.08 -7.05 9.00
CA LEU A 309 33.72 -6.42 7.83
C LEU A 309 35.07 -5.77 8.19
N ILE A 310 35.22 -5.34 9.43
CA ILE A 310 36.41 -4.61 9.91
C ILE A 310 36.86 -5.23 11.23
N CYS A 311 38.13 -5.57 11.31
CA CYS A 311 38.73 -6.04 12.55
C CYS A 311 39.34 -4.87 13.29
N ASP A 312 38.76 -4.55 14.45
CA ASP A 312 39.22 -3.47 15.32
C ASP A 312 40.66 -3.79 15.80
N PRO A 313 41.68 -3.04 15.35
CA PRO A 313 43.08 -3.35 15.66
C PRO A 313 43.40 -3.15 17.14
N THR A 314 42.53 -2.52 17.92
CA THR A 314 42.71 -2.35 19.36
C THR A 314 42.29 -3.59 20.17
N LYS A 315 41.52 -4.49 19.54
CA LYS A 315 40.92 -5.67 20.19
C LYS A 315 41.28 -6.99 19.53
N TYR A 316 41.59 -6.96 18.24
CA TYR A 316 41.87 -8.16 17.46
C TYR A 316 43.17 -8.00 16.69
N PHE A 317 43.86 -9.10 16.46
CA PHE A 317 44.89 -9.19 15.43
C PHE A 317 44.39 -10.05 14.28
N ILE A 318 44.87 -9.73 13.08
CA ILE A 318 44.43 -10.36 11.84
C ILE A 318 45.41 -11.47 11.48
N ASP A 319 44.90 -12.68 11.27
CA ASP A 319 45.61 -13.71 10.56
C ASP A 319 45.27 -13.62 9.06
N GLU A 320 46.19 -13.03 8.29
CA GLU A 320 46.04 -12.80 6.85
C GLU A 320 45.90 -14.10 6.04
N THR A 321 46.37 -15.23 6.56
CA THR A 321 46.27 -16.53 5.84
C THR A 321 44.91 -17.17 5.99
N SER A 322 44.26 -17.02 7.15
CA SER A 322 42.94 -17.60 7.43
C SER A 322 41.80 -16.58 7.34
N ARG A 323 42.09 -15.28 7.17
CA ARG A 323 41.12 -14.17 7.27
C ARG A 323 40.30 -14.23 8.56
N ASN A 324 40.98 -14.56 9.65
CA ASN A 324 40.39 -14.63 10.97
C ASN A 324 40.90 -13.50 11.85
N CYS A 325 39.99 -12.96 12.64
CA CYS A 325 40.27 -11.93 13.61
C CYS A 325 40.23 -12.54 14.99
N HIS A 326 41.42 -12.66 15.56
CA HIS A 326 41.65 -13.32 16.81
C HIS A 326 41.68 -12.28 17.93
N GLU A 327 40.87 -12.52 18.96
CA GLU A 327 40.77 -11.62 20.10
C GLU A 327 42.08 -11.57 20.89
N CYS A 328 42.57 -10.34 21.13
CA CYS A 328 43.74 -10.10 21.96
C CYS A 328 43.51 -10.57 23.40
N SER A 329 44.59 -10.91 24.10
CA SER A 329 44.55 -11.18 25.54
C SER A 329 43.93 -10.02 26.31
N ASP A 330 43.19 -10.35 27.37
CA ASP A 330 42.64 -9.38 28.31
C ASP A 330 43.75 -8.58 29.04
N GLN A 331 44.99 -9.09 29.01
CA GLN A 331 46.17 -8.41 29.53
C GLN A 331 46.74 -7.35 28.56
N CYS A 332 46.29 -7.33 27.30
CA CYS A 332 46.73 -6.37 26.30
C CYS A 332 45.96 -5.05 26.37
N ARG A 333 46.67 -3.94 26.13
CA ARG A 333 46.11 -2.59 25.98
C ARG A 333 46.51 -2.01 24.63
N GLY A 334 45.51 -1.60 23.85
CA GLY A 334 45.73 -0.93 22.58
C GLY A 334 46.10 -1.88 21.42
N GLY A 335 45.74 -3.15 21.52
CA GLY A 335 45.94 -4.17 20.47
C GLY A 335 47.05 -5.17 20.76
N CYS A 336 47.21 -6.12 19.83
CA CYS A 336 48.19 -7.19 19.88
C CYS A 336 48.62 -7.60 18.46
N THR A 337 49.74 -8.31 18.35
CA THR A 337 50.27 -8.88 17.10
C THR A 337 50.14 -10.40 17.06
N GLY A 338 49.53 -11.01 18.09
CA GLY A 338 49.43 -12.45 18.27
C GLY A 338 48.52 -12.82 19.45
N LYS A 339 48.36 -14.12 19.71
CA LYS A 339 47.34 -14.66 20.64
C LYS A 339 47.73 -14.55 22.11
N THR A 340 49.00 -14.38 22.43
CA THR A 340 49.52 -14.55 23.79
C THR A 340 49.76 -13.21 24.48
N ASP A 341 49.89 -13.23 25.80
CA ASP A 341 50.24 -12.05 26.62
C ASP A 341 51.63 -11.47 26.30
N LYS A 342 52.41 -12.15 25.44
CA LYS A 342 53.72 -11.68 24.94
C LYS A 342 53.58 -10.85 23.67
N ASP A 343 52.46 -10.98 22.97
CA ASP A 343 52.21 -10.36 21.68
C ASP A 343 51.42 -9.04 21.82
N CYS A 344 51.23 -8.55 23.05
CA CYS A 344 50.53 -7.30 23.29
C CYS A 344 51.34 -6.10 22.79
N ILE A 345 50.66 -5.07 22.26
CA ILE A 345 51.31 -3.78 21.93
C ILE A 345 51.72 -3.04 23.21
N SER A 346 50.84 -3.07 24.23
CA SER A 346 51.12 -2.55 25.57
C SER A 346 50.37 -3.38 26.60
N CYS A 347 50.77 -3.30 27.87
CA CYS A 347 50.14 -4.06 28.96
C CYS A 347 49.08 -3.23 29.68
N SER A 348 47.96 -3.87 30.00
CA SER A 348 46.90 -3.28 30.81
C SER A 348 47.32 -3.07 32.27
N VAL A 349 48.08 -4.03 32.85
CA VAL A 349 48.41 -4.05 34.29
C VAL A 349 49.91 -3.94 34.59
N ASN A 350 50.74 -4.94 34.29
CA ASN A 350 52.19 -4.83 34.47
C ASN A 350 52.95 -5.38 33.26
N LYS A 351 54.03 -4.70 32.87
CA LYS A 351 54.98 -5.16 31.85
C LYS A 351 56.17 -5.86 32.51
N LEU A 352 56.36 -7.15 32.22
CA LEU A 352 57.54 -7.91 32.59
C LEU A 352 58.49 -7.99 31.38
N VAL A 353 59.64 -7.31 31.46
CA VAL A 353 60.65 -7.35 30.38
C VAL A 353 61.39 -8.68 30.45
N LEU A 354 61.26 -9.50 29.40
CA LEU A 354 61.96 -10.78 29.28
C LEU A 354 63.35 -10.59 28.67
N ASN A 355 63.45 -9.73 27.66
CA ASN A 355 64.72 -9.32 27.05
C ASN A 355 64.70 -7.84 26.67
N ALA A 356 65.60 -7.05 27.26
CA ALA A 356 65.68 -5.61 27.03
C ALA A 356 66.29 -5.24 25.66
N THR A 357 67.14 -6.10 25.08
CA THR A 357 67.81 -5.79 23.80
C THR A 357 66.91 -6.05 22.58
N GLU A 358 65.93 -6.95 22.72
CA GLU A 358 65.00 -7.34 21.66
C GLU A 358 63.59 -6.81 21.88
N ASN A 359 63.39 -5.95 22.88
CA ASN A 359 62.07 -5.41 23.26
C ASN A 359 61.02 -6.50 23.57
N LEU A 360 61.43 -7.69 23.97
CA LEU A 360 60.55 -8.81 24.31
C LEU A 360 60.01 -8.64 25.73
N PHE A 361 58.68 -8.63 25.88
CA PHE A 361 58.03 -8.52 27.17
C PHE A 361 56.79 -9.42 27.25
N GLN A 362 56.30 -9.60 28.47
CA GLN A 362 55.06 -10.31 28.74
C GLN A 362 54.21 -9.46 29.67
N CYS A 363 52.91 -9.39 29.38
CA CYS A 363 51.95 -8.75 30.28
C CYS A 363 51.55 -9.73 31.38
N VAL A 364 51.60 -9.24 32.63
CA VAL A 364 51.27 -10.04 33.81
C VAL A 364 50.39 -9.24 34.76
N THR A 365 49.47 -9.93 35.43
CA THR A 365 48.62 -9.32 36.48
C THR A 365 49.40 -9.11 37.77
N ILE A 366 50.30 -10.03 38.11
CA ILE A 366 51.13 -9.99 39.34
C ILE A 366 52.59 -10.18 38.95
N CYS A 367 53.47 -9.29 39.44
CA CYS A 367 54.90 -9.40 39.19
C CYS A 367 55.51 -10.63 39.89
N PRO A 368 56.39 -11.39 39.21
CA PRO A 368 56.99 -12.59 39.77
C PRO A 368 57.98 -12.28 40.91
N PRO A 369 58.32 -13.25 41.78
CA PRO A 369 59.22 -13.04 42.93
C PRO A 369 60.60 -12.49 42.57
N THR A 370 61.08 -12.77 41.35
CA THR A 370 62.37 -12.27 40.85
C THR A 370 62.36 -10.77 40.49
N HIS A 371 61.18 -10.21 40.23
CA HIS A 371 60.92 -8.82 39.86
C HIS A 371 59.75 -8.28 40.70
N ASN A 372 59.88 -8.38 42.02
CA ASN A 372 58.79 -8.25 42.99
C ASN A 372 58.23 -6.82 43.20
N TYR A 373 58.61 -5.85 42.38
CA TYR A 373 58.24 -4.45 42.60
C TYR A 373 57.78 -3.78 41.31
N THR A 374 56.62 -3.11 41.35
CA THR A 374 56.11 -2.33 40.20
C THR A 374 56.58 -0.89 40.29
N ILE A 375 57.15 -0.37 39.21
CA ILE A 375 57.44 1.05 39.04
C ILE A 375 56.56 1.65 37.94
N TYR A 376 56.18 2.91 38.11
CA TYR A 376 55.42 3.66 37.11
C TYR A 376 56.36 4.59 36.36
N ASP A 377 56.52 4.33 35.07
CA ASP A 377 57.33 5.14 34.17
C ASP A 377 56.43 5.82 33.11
N LYS A 378 56.99 6.65 32.24
CA LYS A 378 56.24 7.30 31.13
C LYS A 378 55.55 6.29 30.20
N ASP A 379 56.08 5.08 30.10
CA ASP A 379 55.52 3.98 29.30
C ASP A 379 54.53 3.09 30.08
N GLY A 380 54.25 3.40 31.34
CA GLY A 380 53.36 2.63 32.21
C GLY A 380 54.04 1.76 33.28
N PRO A 381 53.26 0.93 34.01
CA PRO A 381 53.73 0.05 35.08
C PRO A 381 54.64 -1.09 34.58
N LYS A 382 55.85 -1.19 35.14
CA LYS A 382 56.87 -2.21 34.80
C LYS A 382 57.28 -2.99 36.05
N CYS A 383 57.46 -4.31 35.93
CA CYS A 383 58.01 -5.14 37.00
C CYS A 383 59.54 -5.01 37.04
N VAL A 384 60.10 -4.60 38.16
CA VAL A 384 61.54 -4.50 38.40
C VAL A 384 61.94 -5.26 39.66
N ASN A 385 63.22 -5.63 39.73
CA ASN A 385 63.77 -6.15 40.98
C ASN A 385 64.09 -4.98 41.92
N TYR A 386 63.48 -5.00 43.11
CA TYR A 386 63.63 -3.95 44.12
C TYR A 386 65.10 -3.68 44.49
N LYS A 387 65.93 -4.72 44.60
CA LYS A 387 67.33 -4.59 45.04
C LYS A 387 68.19 -3.86 44.00
N SER A 388 67.98 -4.15 42.70
CA SER A 388 68.73 -3.49 41.62
C SER A 388 68.22 -2.08 41.32
N TYR A 389 66.92 -1.82 41.44
CA TYR A 389 66.35 -0.48 41.27
C TYR A 389 66.80 0.49 42.38
N MET A 390 66.84 0.04 43.64
CA MET A 390 67.38 0.85 44.73
C MET A 390 68.87 1.18 44.55
N ALA A 391 69.66 0.21 44.07
CA ALA A 391 71.09 0.41 43.81
C ALA A 391 71.36 1.49 42.73
N SER A 392 70.52 1.61 41.70
CA SER A 392 70.68 2.64 40.65
C SER A 392 70.25 4.03 41.11
N LYS A 393 69.23 4.13 41.96
CA LYS A 393 68.72 5.42 42.48
C LYS A 393 69.63 6.03 43.55
N LEU A 394 70.40 5.20 44.27
CA LEU A 394 71.42 5.62 45.24
C LEU A 394 72.73 6.11 44.60
N GLY A 395 72.91 5.95 43.28
CA GLY A 395 74.10 6.40 42.53
C GLY A 395 74.02 7.83 41.96
N ALA A 396 72.87 8.52 42.08
CA ALA A 396 72.66 9.84 41.47
C ALA A 396 72.07 10.85 42.47
N ASN A 397 72.93 11.51 43.24
CA ASN A 397 72.88 12.98 43.44
C ASN A 397 73.98 13.48 44.39
N LYS A 398 74.93 14.26 43.86
CA LYS A 398 75.71 15.23 44.63
C LYS A 398 75.00 16.60 44.58
N THR A 399 74.75 17.13 45.77
CA THR A 399 74.72 18.55 46.17
C THR A 399 73.86 19.55 45.38
N ALA A 400 72.78 20.03 46.01
CA ALA A 400 72.27 21.40 45.85
C ALA A 400 71.74 21.92 47.22
N PRO A 401 72.00 23.20 47.59
CA PRO A 401 71.66 23.78 48.90
C PRO A 401 70.18 24.24 48.99
N PRO A 402 69.63 24.47 50.20
CA PRO A 402 68.22 24.81 50.37
C PRO A 402 67.95 26.29 50.05
N LEU A 403 66.91 26.57 49.26
CA LEU A 403 66.34 27.91 49.12
C LEU A 403 65.16 28.10 50.09
N PRO A 404 64.96 29.31 50.66
CA PRO A 404 63.98 29.56 51.71
C PRO A 404 62.57 29.69 51.12
N VAL A 405 61.60 29.01 51.73
CA VAL A 405 60.17 29.17 51.42
C VAL A 405 59.68 30.49 51.99
N ARG A 406 59.26 31.42 51.13
CA ARG A 406 58.63 32.69 51.52
C ARG A 406 57.11 32.50 51.55
N VAL A 407 56.52 32.56 52.75
CA VAL A 407 55.12 32.21 53.06
C VAL A 407 54.10 33.22 52.49
N ASP A 408 54.56 34.38 52.00
CA ASP A 408 53.69 35.47 51.52
C ASP A 408 52.96 35.16 50.19
N ILE A 409 53.45 34.21 49.38
CA ILE A 409 52.90 33.89 48.05
C ILE A 409 51.69 32.94 48.14
N ILE A 410 51.60 32.13 49.20
CA ILE A 410 50.53 31.13 49.35
C ILE A 410 49.20 31.81 49.73
N ILE A 411 49.25 32.87 50.55
CA ILE A 411 48.05 33.61 50.95
C ILE A 411 47.50 34.46 49.79
N GLY A 412 48.38 35.08 48.99
CA GLY A 412 47.97 35.84 47.81
C GLY A 412 47.40 34.98 46.68
N SER A 413 47.94 33.77 46.45
CA SER A 413 47.47 32.87 45.40
C SER A 413 46.12 32.22 45.74
N VAL A 414 45.85 31.92 47.01
CA VAL A 414 44.54 31.42 47.47
C VAL A 414 43.48 32.52 47.37
N PHE A 415 43.81 33.76 47.73
CA PHE A 415 42.87 34.89 47.60
C PHE A 415 42.56 35.20 46.12
N ALA A 416 43.58 35.19 45.25
CA ALA A 416 43.39 35.37 43.81
C ALA A 416 42.54 34.24 43.19
N ALA A 417 42.75 32.99 43.57
CA ALA A 417 41.94 31.86 43.11
C ALA A 417 40.49 31.94 43.57
N LEU A 418 40.24 32.38 44.81
CA LEU A 418 38.89 32.59 45.35
C LEU A 418 38.15 33.72 44.62
N VAL A 419 38.85 34.82 44.31
CA VAL A 419 38.27 35.93 43.53
C VAL A 419 37.94 35.46 42.10
N VAL A 420 38.84 34.72 41.44
CA VAL A 420 38.58 34.17 40.11
C VAL A 420 37.38 33.21 40.12
N PHE A 421 37.29 32.33 41.12
CA PHE A 421 36.15 31.42 41.26
C PHE A 421 34.84 32.16 41.51
N ALA A 422 34.86 33.22 42.33
CA ALA A 422 33.68 34.04 42.55
C ALA A 422 33.24 34.76 41.27
N VAL A 423 34.18 35.31 40.49
CA VAL A 423 33.89 35.97 39.21
C VAL A 423 33.33 34.98 38.18
N THR A 424 33.91 33.78 38.05
CA THR A 424 33.39 32.76 37.13
C THR A 424 32.02 32.25 37.57
N ALA A 425 31.77 32.10 38.87
CA ALA A 425 30.46 31.74 39.40
C ALA A 425 29.41 32.84 39.12
N VAL A 426 29.77 34.12 39.24
CA VAL A 426 28.89 35.24 38.90
C VAL A 426 28.60 35.31 37.40
N ILE A 427 29.62 35.08 36.56
CA ILE A 427 29.45 35.01 35.10
C ILE A 427 28.56 33.83 34.72
N MET A 428 28.78 32.64 35.29
CA MET A 428 27.91 31.48 35.07
C MET A 428 26.48 31.76 35.55
N ALA A 429 26.30 32.36 36.72
CA ALA A 429 24.99 32.75 37.23
C ALA A 429 24.31 33.78 36.32
N TYR A 430 25.06 34.73 35.77
CA TYR A 430 24.57 35.68 34.77
C TYR A 430 24.13 34.96 33.49
N TYR A 431 24.94 34.05 32.93
CA TYR A 431 24.56 33.24 31.77
C TYR A 431 23.35 32.36 32.04
N CYS A 432 23.26 31.72 33.20
CA CYS A 432 22.11 30.92 33.61
C CYS A 432 20.84 31.77 33.74
N ARG A 433 20.93 32.97 34.33
CA ARG A 433 19.81 33.93 34.41
C ARG A 433 19.39 34.43 33.04
N GLN A 434 20.35 34.75 32.18
CA GLN A 434 20.09 35.19 30.82
C GLN A 434 19.40 34.08 30.02
N LYS A 435 19.92 32.85 30.07
CA LYS A 435 19.33 31.66 29.46
C LYS A 435 17.90 31.41 29.97
N LYS A 436 17.66 31.51 31.28
CA LYS A 436 16.33 31.38 31.87
C LYS A 436 15.36 32.44 31.35
N LYS A 437 15.79 33.71 31.28
CA LYS A 437 15.00 34.83 30.74
C LYS A 437 14.66 34.64 29.25
N HIS A 438 15.59 34.10 28.46
CA HIS A 438 15.33 33.78 27.05
C HIS A 438 14.33 32.61 26.90
N ILE A 439 14.41 31.58 27.76
CA ILE A 439 13.46 30.45 27.75
C ILE A 439 12.05 30.91 28.16
N GLU A 440 11.93 31.75 29.19
CA GLU A 440 10.64 32.29 29.64
C GLU A 440 9.97 33.13 28.54
N LYS A 441 10.72 34.04 27.89
CA LYS A 441 10.23 34.79 26.74
C LYS A 441 9.82 33.90 25.56
N ALA A 442 10.58 32.83 25.29
CA ALA A 442 10.23 31.86 24.26
C ALA A 442 8.91 31.14 24.56
N LYS A 443 8.69 30.77 25.82
CA LYS A 443 7.42 30.15 26.25
C LYS A 443 6.25 31.11 26.23
N GLU A 444 6.46 32.37 26.60
CA GLU A 444 5.43 33.41 26.53
C GLU A 444 5.03 33.68 25.08
N LEU A 445 6.00 33.81 24.19
CA LEU A 445 5.78 33.97 22.76
C LEU A 445 5.11 32.72 22.14
N GLU A 446 5.54 31.52 22.54
CA GLU A 446 4.92 30.25 22.15
C GLU A 446 3.45 30.18 22.59
N LEU A 447 3.15 30.62 23.82
CA LEU A 447 1.79 30.68 24.36
C LEU A 447 0.93 31.69 23.60
N GLN A 448 1.47 32.87 23.27
CA GLN A 448 0.78 33.90 22.50
C GLN A 448 0.51 33.45 21.06
N LEU A 449 1.46 32.77 20.41
CA LEU A 449 1.26 32.26 19.05
C LEU A 449 0.32 31.04 19.01
N PHE A 450 0.44 30.13 19.98
CA PHE A 450 -0.20 28.81 19.89
C PHE A 450 -1.44 28.67 20.78
N GLY A 451 -1.75 29.67 21.63
CA GLY A 451 -3.02 29.78 22.35
C GLY A 451 -3.38 28.57 23.22
N THR A 452 -2.40 27.96 23.90
CA THR A 452 -2.67 26.85 24.82
C THR A 452 -2.35 27.22 26.26
N GLY A 453 -3.20 28.05 26.86
CA GLY A 453 -3.17 28.34 28.30
C GLY A 453 -4.46 27.88 28.97
N ASN A 454 -4.35 27.10 30.05
CA ASN A 454 -5.47 26.81 30.96
C ASN A 454 -5.85 28.08 31.74
N ALA A 455 -6.45 29.06 31.08
CA ALA A 455 -7.10 30.18 31.72
C ALA A 455 -8.44 30.41 31.03
N GLU A 456 -9.53 30.20 31.78
CA GLU A 456 -10.86 30.69 31.39
C GLU A 456 -10.76 32.18 31.07
N PRO A 457 -11.18 32.62 29.86
CA PRO A 457 -11.40 34.03 29.61
C PRO A 457 -12.72 34.41 30.27
N VAL A 458 -12.65 35.34 31.22
CA VAL A 458 -13.80 36.16 31.60
C VAL A 458 -14.26 36.89 30.33
N MET A 459 -15.47 36.61 29.86
CA MET A 459 -16.07 37.36 28.76
C MET A 459 -16.46 38.77 29.23
N PRO A 460 -16.03 39.84 28.53
CA PRO A 460 -16.82 41.05 28.41
C PRO A 460 -17.80 40.88 27.24
N THR A 461 -19.04 41.23 27.55
CA THR A 461 -20.25 41.30 26.73
C THR A 461 -20.07 41.83 25.30
N ASP A 462 -20.81 41.17 24.38
CA ASP A 462 -21.35 41.66 23.11
C ASP A 462 -20.40 41.89 21.90
N ALA A 463 -19.34 41.11 21.74
CA ALA A 463 -18.61 41.03 20.47
C ALA A 463 -18.86 39.67 19.76
N GLU A 464 -19.26 39.73 18.48
CA GLU A 464 -19.32 38.57 17.59
C GLU A 464 -17.94 37.88 17.50
N PRO A 465 -17.89 36.54 17.40
CA PRO A 465 -16.63 35.81 17.42
C PRO A 465 -15.78 36.14 16.19
N ASP A 466 -14.63 36.78 16.42
CA ASP A 466 -13.65 37.13 15.39
C ASP A 466 -13.05 35.85 14.81
N LEU A 467 -13.54 35.45 13.62
CA LEU A 467 -13.07 34.30 12.86
C LEU A 467 -11.56 34.44 12.59
N ALA A 468 -10.78 33.65 13.32
CA ALA A 468 -9.32 33.54 13.33
C ALA A 468 -8.60 34.04 12.06
N ARG A 469 -7.89 35.18 12.17
CA ARG A 469 -6.90 35.62 11.17
C ARG A 469 -5.74 34.61 11.09
N LEU A 470 -5.79 33.71 10.11
CA LEU A 470 -4.65 32.87 9.72
C LEU A 470 -3.40 33.77 9.51
N ARG A 471 -2.35 33.56 10.31
CA ARG A 471 -1.14 34.39 10.25
C ARG A 471 -0.31 34.05 9.00
N LEU A 472 -0.12 35.02 8.12
CA LEU A 472 0.85 34.91 7.02
C LEU A 472 2.25 35.26 7.52
N VAL A 473 3.22 34.37 7.31
CA VAL A 473 4.63 34.59 7.65
C VAL A 473 5.49 34.63 6.39
N LYS A 474 6.59 35.38 6.44
CA LYS A 474 7.60 35.39 5.37
C LYS A 474 8.53 34.19 5.50
N GLU A 475 9.13 33.75 4.39
CA GLU A 475 10.15 32.70 4.45
C GLU A 475 11.37 33.11 5.30
N SER A 476 11.68 34.41 5.38
CA SER A 476 12.74 34.94 6.25
C SER A 476 12.50 34.72 7.75
N GLU A 477 11.24 34.59 8.16
CA GLU A 477 10.87 34.29 9.56
C GLU A 477 11.00 32.79 9.86
N LEU A 478 11.24 31.93 8.86
CA LEU A 478 11.30 30.49 9.02
C LEU A 478 12.72 29.96 8.81
N LYS A 479 13.19 29.14 9.76
CA LYS A 479 14.43 28.37 9.62
C LYS A 479 14.13 26.89 9.59
N ARG A 480 14.25 26.28 8.42
CA ARG A 480 14.15 24.82 8.22
C ARG A 480 15.39 24.10 8.79
N GLY A 481 15.16 22.97 9.43
CA GLY A 481 16.17 22.05 9.95
C GLY A 481 16.02 20.67 9.30
N ASP A 482 16.17 19.60 10.07
CA ASP A 482 16.11 18.23 9.56
C ASP A 482 14.68 17.83 9.15
N ILE A 483 14.58 16.90 8.19
CA ILE A 483 13.31 16.29 7.79
C ILE A 483 12.86 15.34 8.91
N ILE A 484 11.60 15.49 9.33
CA ILE A 484 10.97 14.64 10.36
C ILE A 484 9.82 13.78 9.81
N GLY A 485 9.45 13.96 8.54
CA GLY A 485 8.48 13.12 7.85
C GLY A 485 8.35 13.50 6.38
N SER A 486 8.01 12.55 5.52
CA SER A 486 7.76 12.79 4.08
C SER A 486 6.67 11.84 3.58
N GLY A 487 5.84 12.33 2.64
CA GLY A 487 4.79 11.52 2.03
C GLY A 487 4.04 12.27 0.94
N ALA A 488 2.88 11.73 0.55
CA ALA A 488 2.12 12.18 -0.63
C ALA A 488 1.74 13.67 -0.62
N PHE A 489 1.59 14.27 0.56
CA PHE A 489 1.14 15.65 0.73
C PHE A 489 2.26 16.64 1.02
N GLY A 490 3.54 16.23 1.01
CA GLY A 490 4.62 17.13 1.37
C GLY A 490 5.76 16.51 2.17
N THR A 491 6.76 17.35 2.41
CA THR A 491 7.86 17.07 3.33
C THR A 491 7.74 17.95 4.56
N VAL A 492 7.92 17.36 5.73
CA VAL A 492 7.87 18.03 7.01
C VAL A 492 9.28 18.20 7.56
N PHE A 493 9.62 19.43 7.90
CA PHE A 493 10.87 19.80 8.52
C PHE A 493 10.65 20.19 9.98
N LYS A 494 11.53 19.76 10.87
CA LYS A 494 11.71 20.42 12.17
C LYS A 494 12.36 21.77 11.92
N GLY A 495 11.88 22.83 12.55
CA GLY A 495 12.41 24.17 12.31
C GLY A 495 12.15 25.14 13.45
N TYR A 496 12.43 26.41 13.17
CA TYR A 496 12.16 27.52 14.07
C TYR A 496 11.40 28.63 13.34
N LEU A 497 10.40 29.19 14.01
CA LEU A 497 9.78 30.47 13.66
C LEU A 497 10.48 31.57 14.48
N ILE A 498 10.97 32.59 13.78
CA ILE A 498 11.72 33.72 14.32
C ILE A 498 11.01 34.98 13.81
N PRO A 499 10.07 35.55 14.58
CA PRO A 499 9.37 36.76 14.17
C PRO A 499 10.34 37.93 13.96
N ASP A 500 10.14 38.73 12.91
CA ASP A 500 11.04 39.86 12.54
C ASP A 500 11.31 40.83 13.72
N ASN A 501 10.41 40.91 14.71
CA ASN A 501 10.49 41.81 15.87
C ASN A 501 11.02 41.14 17.16
N GLU A 502 11.27 39.83 17.16
CA GLU A 502 11.69 39.09 18.35
C GLU A 502 12.89 38.18 18.06
N ASN A 503 14.01 38.39 18.77
CA ASN A 503 15.20 37.53 18.70
C ASN A 503 15.01 36.20 19.48
N VAL A 504 13.86 35.58 19.32
CA VAL A 504 13.42 34.39 20.06
C VAL A 504 13.03 33.32 19.04
N LYS A 505 13.52 32.10 19.25
CA LYS A 505 13.30 30.97 18.34
C LYS A 505 12.20 30.08 18.90
N VAL A 506 11.06 30.01 18.20
CA VAL A 506 9.95 29.14 18.59
C VAL A 506 10.04 27.84 17.78
N PRO A 507 10.12 26.65 18.42
CA PRO A 507 10.20 25.39 17.70
C PRO A 507 8.90 25.08 16.98
N VAL A 508 8.99 24.83 15.68
CA VAL A 508 7.84 24.56 14.82
C VAL A 508 8.10 23.36 13.92
N ALA A 509 7.02 22.78 13.42
CA ALA A 509 7.07 21.81 12.36
C ALA A 509 6.53 22.48 11.08
N ILE A 510 7.33 22.42 10.01
CA ILE A 510 7.12 23.16 8.75
C ILE A 510 6.82 22.14 7.67
N LYS A 511 5.56 22.06 7.24
CA LYS A 511 5.14 21.19 6.13
C LYS A 511 5.20 21.95 4.83
N VAL A 512 6.11 21.55 3.95
CA VAL A 512 6.24 22.05 2.57
C VAL A 512 5.41 21.16 1.66
N LEU A 513 4.41 21.73 1.00
CA LEU A 513 3.51 21.00 0.11
C LEU A 513 4.18 20.77 -1.27
N ILE A 514 3.92 19.62 -1.89
CA ILE A 514 4.52 19.25 -3.20
C ILE A 514 3.90 20.14 -4.29
N GLU A 515 4.75 20.69 -5.16
CA GLU A 515 4.37 21.58 -6.25
C GLU A 515 3.54 20.87 -7.32
N GLY A 516 2.41 21.48 -7.67
CA GLY A 516 1.62 21.12 -8.83
C GLY A 516 0.19 21.54 -8.67
N THR A 517 -0.12 22.84 -8.88
CA THR A 517 -1.44 23.29 -9.33
C THR A 517 -1.60 24.80 -9.51
N SER A 518 -2.57 25.14 -10.37
CA SER A 518 -2.98 26.48 -10.77
C SER A 518 -3.28 27.41 -9.57
N PRO A 519 -3.30 28.74 -9.77
CA PRO A 519 -3.66 29.71 -8.73
C PRO A 519 -4.99 29.45 -8.01
N SER A 520 -5.95 28.76 -8.67
CA SER A 520 -7.22 28.31 -8.09
C SER A 520 -7.06 27.18 -7.05
N GLN A 521 -6.00 26.37 -7.16
CA GLN A 521 -5.53 25.36 -6.20
C GLN A 521 -5.28 25.95 -4.79
N ASN A 522 -4.53 27.04 -4.79
CA ASN A 522 -4.01 27.68 -3.59
C ASN A 522 -5.11 28.32 -2.73
N THR A 523 -6.24 28.73 -3.33
CA THR A 523 -7.36 29.32 -2.57
C THR A 523 -8.14 28.27 -1.79
N GLU A 524 -8.37 27.10 -2.36
CA GLU A 524 -9.08 25.99 -1.69
C GLU A 524 -8.23 25.44 -0.53
N LEU A 525 -6.94 25.28 -0.76
CA LEU A 525 -5.96 24.86 0.25
C LEU A 525 -5.77 25.88 1.39
N LEU A 526 -5.85 27.18 1.07
CA LEU A 526 -5.88 28.24 2.08
C LEU A 526 -7.15 28.21 2.92
N ASP A 527 -8.30 27.95 2.30
CA ASP A 527 -9.58 27.88 3.01
C ASP A 527 -9.61 26.66 3.95
N GLU A 528 -9.05 25.52 3.52
CA GLU A 528 -8.82 24.37 4.40
C GLU A 528 -7.88 24.73 5.57
N ALA A 529 -6.77 25.43 5.28
CA ALA A 529 -5.85 25.88 6.31
C ALA A 529 -6.49 26.87 7.30
N ARG A 530 -7.46 27.68 6.88
CA ARG A 530 -8.24 28.57 7.74
C ARG A 530 -9.15 27.79 8.69
N VAL A 531 -9.88 26.80 8.18
CA VAL A 531 -10.73 25.92 9.00
C VAL A 531 -9.88 25.24 10.07
N MET A 532 -8.73 24.72 9.68
CA MET A 532 -7.77 24.09 10.58
C MET A 532 -7.13 25.02 11.61
N ALA A 533 -6.89 26.27 11.27
CA ALA A 533 -6.38 27.27 12.21
C ALA A 533 -7.44 27.72 13.24
N SER A 534 -8.73 27.54 12.92
CA SER A 534 -9.83 27.85 13.83
C SER A 534 -10.06 26.78 14.91
N VAL A 535 -9.43 25.60 14.80
CA VAL A 535 -9.57 24.52 15.78
C VAL A 535 -8.86 24.90 17.07
N GLU A 536 -9.63 25.13 18.13
CA GLU A 536 -9.10 25.52 19.44
C GLU A 536 -9.49 24.51 20.52
N HIS A 537 -8.61 23.53 20.75
CA HIS A 537 -8.81 22.51 21.76
C HIS A 537 -7.48 21.95 22.30
N PRO A 538 -7.32 21.67 23.60
CA PRO A 538 -6.08 21.15 24.18
C PRO A 538 -5.58 19.83 23.60
N CYS A 539 -6.49 19.02 23.04
CA CYS A 539 -6.18 17.73 22.42
C CYS A 539 -6.14 17.79 20.89
N CYS A 540 -6.14 18.98 20.28
CA CYS A 540 -6.01 19.18 18.84
C CYS A 540 -4.85 20.13 18.53
N ILE A 541 -4.14 19.89 17.44
CA ILE A 541 -3.09 20.74 16.92
C ILE A 541 -3.71 21.68 15.89
N LYS A 542 -3.49 22.98 16.07
CA LYS A 542 -3.92 24.01 15.14
C LYS A 542 -2.78 24.44 14.22
N ILE A 543 -3.15 24.88 13.02
CA ILE A 543 -2.22 25.62 12.15
C ILE A 543 -2.02 27.00 12.75
N VAL A 544 -0.77 27.41 12.89
CA VAL A 544 -0.38 28.64 13.60
C VAL A 544 0.02 29.73 12.63
N ALA A 545 0.53 29.35 11.46
CA ALA A 545 0.86 30.26 10.38
C ALA A 545 0.92 29.52 9.04
N VAL A 546 0.87 30.30 7.96
CA VAL A 546 1.08 29.85 6.59
C VAL A 546 2.11 30.74 5.91
N CYS A 547 3.01 30.14 5.15
CA CYS A 547 3.96 30.87 4.30
C CYS A 547 3.58 30.67 2.84
N MET A 548 3.43 31.79 2.12
CA MET A 548 3.02 31.81 0.72
C MET A 548 4.23 32.16 -0.14
N THR A 549 5.05 31.16 -0.47
CA THR A 549 6.13 31.28 -1.47
C THR A 549 5.80 30.44 -2.70
N ALA A 550 6.80 30.08 -3.53
CA ALA A 550 6.60 29.15 -4.65
C ALA A 550 5.99 27.81 -4.20
N GLN A 551 6.32 27.38 -2.98
CA GLN A 551 5.74 26.21 -2.31
C GLN A 551 5.03 26.68 -1.05
N MET A 552 3.71 26.45 -0.97
CA MET A 552 2.95 26.78 0.24
C MET A 552 3.45 25.94 1.42
N MET A 553 3.68 26.61 2.55
CA MET A 553 4.11 25.94 3.79
C MET A 553 3.08 26.13 4.90
N LEU A 554 2.73 25.03 5.57
CA LEU A 554 1.88 25.04 6.76
C LEU A 554 2.74 24.87 8.01
N ILE A 555 2.50 25.72 9.01
CA ILE A 555 3.29 25.75 10.24
C ILE A 555 2.41 25.30 11.40
N THR A 556 2.93 24.38 12.21
CA THR A 556 2.31 23.90 13.46
C THR A 556 3.35 23.88 14.59
N PRO A 557 2.93 23.80 15.86
CA PRO A 557 3.85 23.61 16.98
C PRO A 557 4.55 22.25 16.86
N LEU A 558 5.86 22.21 17.14
CA LEU A 558 6.60 20.95 17.13
C LEU A 558 6.26 20.10 18.36
N MET A 559 5.94 18.83 18.13
CA MET A 559 5.73 17.85 19.21
C MET A 559 7.04 17.11 19.51
N PRO A 560 7.60 17.22 20.73
CA PRO A 560 8.96 16.73 21.01
C PRO A 560 9.15 15.23 20.85
N GLU A 561 8.11 14.45 21.18
CA GLU A 561 8.16 12.99 21.23
C GLU A 561 7.66 12.33 19.93
N GLY A 562 7.37 13.13 18.90
CA GLY A 562 6.90 12.65 17.59
C GLY A 562 5.46 12.11 17.63
N CYS A 563 5.17 11.13 16.78
CA CYS A 563 3.84 10.49 16.74
C CYS A 563 3.69 9.36 17.75
N LEU A 564 2.45 9.10 18.14
CA LEU A 564 2.07 8.08 19.11
C LEU A 564 2.45 6.69 18.64
N LEU A 565 2.38 6.41 17.33
CA LEU A 565 2.79 5.13 16.75
C LEU A 565 4.26 4.80 17.07
N SER A 566 5.18 5.72 16.75
CA SER A 566 6.61 5.53 17.01
C SER A 566 6.92 5.57 18.50
N TYR A 567 6.22 6.42 19.26
CA TYR A 567 6.38 6.52 20.70
C TYR A 567 6.01 5.22 21.42
N VAL A 568 4.86 4.62 21.09
CA VAL A 568 4.40 3.35 21.67
C VAL A 568 5.34 2.20 21.32
N LYS A 569 5.84 2.14 20.07
CA LYS A 569 6.82 1.12 19.65
C LYS A 569 8.13 1.24 20.43
N ALA A 570 8.63 2.46 20.63
CA ALA A 570 9.88 2.69 21.37
C ALA A 570 9.75 2.39 22.87
N HIS A 571 8.56 2.57 23.46
CA HIS A 571 8.32 2.46 24.90
C HIS A 571 7.40 1.30 25.32
N ALA A 572 7.19 0.30 24.45
CA ALA A 572 6.19 -0.76 24.64
C ALA A 572 6.25 -1.48 26.01
N GLY A 573 7.45 -1.64 26.59
CA GLY A 573 7.65 -2.28 27.90
C GLY A 573 7.54 -1.34 29.12
N GLN A 574 7.37 -0.03 28.91
CA GLN A 574 7.38 1.01 29.96
C GLN A 574 6.01 1.69 30.13
N LEU A 575 5.07 1.45 29.22
CA LEU A 575 3.76 2.09 29.21
C LEU A 575 2.76 1.36 30.10
N GLY A 576 2.39 2.00 31.21
CA GLY A 576 1.32 1.52 32.09
C GLY A 576 -0.08 1.79 31.53
N SER A 577 -1.05 0.96 31.92
CA SER A 577 -2.46 1.09 31.50
C SER A 577 -3.07 2.47 31.78
N LYS A 578 -2.65 3.14 32.86
CA LYS A 578 -3.10 4.49 33.22
C LYS A 578 -2.79 5.54 32.14
N ILE A 579 -1.61 5.47 31.53
CA ILE A 579 -1.17 6.42 30.50
C ILE A 579 -1.97 6.18 29.22
N ILE A 580 -2.12 4.91 28.83
CA ILE A 580 -2.88 4.51 27.64
C ILE A 580 -4.34 4.97 27.76
N MET A 581 -4.98 4.74 28.91
CA MET A 581 -6.36 5.18 29.15
C MET A 581 -6.49 6.71 29.11
N ASN A 582 -5.50 7.44 29.63
CA ASN A 582 -5.47 8.90 29.55
C ASN A 582 -5.36 9.40 28.10
N TRP A 583 -4.54 8.74 27.27
CA TRP A 583 -4.45 9.06 25.84
C TRP A 583 -5.76 8.77 25.10
N CYS A 584 -6.41 7.63 25.37
CA CYS A 584 -7.72 7.33 24.81
C CYS A 584 -8.73 8.44 25.15
N ALA A 585 -8.78 8.89 26.40
CA ALA A 585 -9.68 9.97 26.82
C ALA A 585 -9.39 11.30 26.10
N GLN A 586 -8.11 11.64 25.89
CA GLN A 586 -7.71 12.86 25.18
C GLN A 586 -8.07 12.80 23.68
N ILE A 587 -7.81 11.66 23.04
CA ILE A 587 -8.18 11.39 21.64
C ILE A 587 -9.69 11.52 21.47
N SER A 588 -10.48 10.90 22.35
CA SER A 588 -11.94 11.01 22.32
C SER A 588 -12.43 12.46 22.48
N LYS A 589 -11.87 13.22 23.44
CA LYS A 589 -12.21 14.64 23.62
C LYS A 589 -11.84 15.50 22.40
N GLY A 590 -10.70 15.20 21.78
CA GLY A 590 -10.29 15.87 20.53
C GLY A 590 -11.27 15.61 19.40
N MET A 591 -11.68 14.35 19.20
CA MET A 591 -12.64 13.98 18.15
C MET A 591 -14.04 14.54 18.39
N GLU A 592 -14.50 14.56 19.65
CA GLU A 592 -15.76 15.21 20.05
C GLU A 592 -15.74 16.71 19.70
N HIS A 593 -14.63 17.40 19.97
CA HIS A 593 -14.48 18.81 19.60
C HIS A 593 -14.54 19.02 18.08
N LEU A 594 -13.80 18.22 17.30
CA LEU A 594 -13.83 18.31 15.83
C LEU A 594 -15.25 18.09 15.28
N GLN A 595 -15.96 17.09 15.81
CA GLN A 595 -17.36 16.84 15.44
C GLN A 595 -18.25 18.05 15.75
N ARG A 596 -18.09 18.68 16.91
CA ARG A 596 -18.87 19.87 17.29
C ARG A 596 -18.58 21.08 16.39
N CYS A 597 -17.36 21.17 15.87
CA CYS A 597 -16.97 22.18 14.88
C CYS A 597 -17.39 21.82 13.44
N GLY A 598 -18.05 20.68 13.22
CA GLY A 598 -18.44 20.20 11.88
C GLY A 598 -17.26 19.70 11.04
N ILE A 599 -16.13 19.37 11.67
CA ILE A 599 -14.90 18.93 11.00
C ILE A 599 -14.82 17.40 11.07
N VAL A 600 -14.68 16.77 9.90
CA VAL A 600 -14.43 15.32 9.80
C VAL A 600 -12.94 15.10 9.61
N HIS A 601 -12.29 14.41 10.56
CA HIS A 601 -10.83 14.19 10.52
C HIS A 601 -10.38 13.29 9.35
N ARG A 602 -11.19 12.32 8.93
CA ARG A 602 -10.96 11.37 7.81
C ARG A 602 -9.77 10.40 7.91
N ASP A 603 -8.74 10.72 8.69
CA ASP A 603 -7.56 9.88 8.89
C ASP A 603 -7.13 9.80 10.37
N LEU A 604 -8.05 9.39 11.26
CA LEU A 604 -7.70 9.16 12.65
C LEU A 604 -6.90 7.86 12.81
N ALA A 605 -5.58 7.99 12.93
CA ALA A 605 -4.67 6.88 13.17
C ALA A 605 -3.57 7.28 14.16
N ALA A 606 -2.92 6.30 14.81
CA ALA A 606 -1.85 6.55 15.79
C ALA A 606 -0.65 7.35 15.24
N ARG A 607 -0.46 7.40 13.92
CA ARG A 607 0.54 8.25 13.25
C ARG A 607 0.15 9.73 13.23
N ASN A 608 -1.15 10.05 13.24
CA ASN A 608 -1.71 11.41 13.24
C ASN A 608 -2.08 11.89 14.65
N VAL A 609 -1.74 11.10 15.68
CA VAL A 609 -1.75 11.53 17.08
C VAL A 609 -0.32 11.83 17.47
N LEU A 610 -0.02 13.06 17.85
CA LEU A 610 1.32 13.46 18.26
C LEU A 610 1.44 13.53 19.78
N VAL A 611 2.61 13.16 20.29
CA VAL A 611 2.92 13.10 21.72
C VAL A 611 3.65 14.39 22.10
N HIS A 612 2.98 15.21 22.92
CA HIS A 612 3.58 16.42 23.47
C HIS A 612 4.43 16.09 24.71
N SER A 613 3.91 15.20 25.56
CA SER A 613 4.58 14.62 26.72
C SER A 613 3.95 13.26 27.04
N GLU A 614 4.55 12.49 27.95
CA GLU A 614 4.01 11.20 28.42
C GLU A 614 2.52 11.28 28.84
N HIS A 615 2.09 12.44 29.35
CA HIS A 615 0.71 12.63 29.82
C HIS A 615 -0.17 13.44 28.86
N GLN A 616 0.34 13.89 27.72
CA GLN A 616 -0.42 14.72 26.79
C GLN A 616 -0.19 14.37 25.31
N VAL A 617 -1.29 14.03 24.63
CA VAL A 617 -1.36 13.75 23.20
C VAL A 617 -2.28 14.73 22.51
N LYS A 618 -2.02 15.00 21.22
CA LYS A 618 -2.84 15.91 20.41
C LYS A 618 -3.09 15.35 19.03
N LEU A 619 -4.30 15.54 18.53
CA LEU A 619 -4.74 15.15 17.19
C LEU A 619 -4.25 16.17 16.17
N LEU A 620 -3.75 15.68 15.04
CA LEU A 620 -3.31 16.51 13.93
C LEU A 620 -4.41 16.56 12.87
N THR A 621 -5.01 17.72 12.66
CA THR A 621 -6.24 17.89 11.87
C THR A 621 -6.04 17.99 10.36
N SER A 622 -4.80 17.78 9.86
CA SER A 622 -4.46 17.76 8.43
C SER A 622 -3.80 16.44 8.13
N ASP A 623 -3.95 15.98 6.88
CA ASP A 623 -3.23 14.83 6.33
C ASP A 623 -1.72 15.10 6.36
N TRP A 624 -1.07 14.80 7.48
CA TRP A 624 0.37 14.84 7.62
C TRP A 624 0.96 13.48 7.26
N PRO A 625 2.14 13.46 6.62
CA PRO A 625 2.78 12.19 6.31
C PRO A 625 3.20 11.48 7.60
N SER A 626 3.12 10.16 7.54
CA SER A 626 3.63 9.19 8.52
C SER A 626 5.01 9.62 9.05
N CYS A 627 5.15 9.74 10.38
CA CYS A 627 6.47 9.75 11.00
C CYS A 627 7.20 8.42 10.80
#